data_AF-A0A9D5HLY9-F1
#
_entry.id   AF-A0A9D5HLY9-F1
#
_cell.length_a   1.000
_cell.length_b   1.000
_cell.length_c   1.000
_cell.angle_alpha   90.00
_cell.angle_beta   90.00
_cell.angle_gamma   90.00
#
_symmetry.space_group_name_H-M   'P 1'
#
loop_
_entity.id
_entity.type
_entity.pdbx_description
1 polymer ?
#
loop_
_entity_poly.entity_id
_entity_poly.type
_entity_poly.pdbx_seq_one_letter_code
_entity_poly.pdbx_strand_id
1 'polypeptide(L)'
;MAPFRLHGLHSLSPTWLFWEIESLEPFHMSLSLGKLVNLDRLHLSVNNISGQLPESLGNLNNLTEFRIDGNPLTGKIPSFIGNWKKISRII
;
A
#
# COMPACT_ATOMS: atom_id res chain seq x y z
N MET A 1 -35.05 -3.93 -4.23
CA MET A 1 -35.39 -4.32 -5.62
C MET A 1 -34.12 -4.81 -6.28
N ALA A 2 -33.95 -6.05 -6.76
CA ALA A 2 -34.77 -7.26 -6.75
C ALA A 2 -33.80 -8.48 -6.62
N PRO A 3 -34.30 -9.66 -6.24
CA PRO A 3 -33.53 -10.74 -5.62
C PRO A 3 -33.15 -11.85 -6.61
N PHE A 4 -32.14 -12.65 -6.29
CA PHE A 4 -32.01 -13.99 -6.87
C PHE A 4 -31.76 -15.02 -5.76
N ARG A 5 -32.84 -15.71 -5.38
CA ARG A 5 -32.79 -17.06 -4.82
C ARG A 5 -32.29 -17.99 -5.91
N LEU A 6 -31.24 -18.76 -5.64
CA LEU A 6 -30.96 -19.98 -6.38
C LEU A 6 -31.15 -21.17 -5.45
N HIS A 7 -32.24 -21.92 -5.70
CA HIS A 7 -32.44 -23.26 -5.19
C HIS A 7 -31.39 -24.19 -5.79
N GLY A 8 -30.71 -24.96 -4.94
CA GLY A 8 -30.12 -26.27 -5.25
C GLY A 8 -29.29 -26.42 -6.52
N LEU A 9 -27.98 -26.22 -6.39
CA LEU A 9 -27.00 -26.99 -7.17
C LEU A 9 -25.99 -27.61 -6.19
N HIS A 10 -26.13 -28.91 -5.96
CA HIS A 10 -25.06 -29.73 -5.42
C HIS A 10 -23.87 -29.69 -6.38
N SER A 11 -22.68 -29.51 -5.80
CA SER A 11 -21.37 -29.70 -6.43
C SER A 11 -21.01 -28.73 -7.55
N LEU A 12 -20.71 -27.47 -7.20
CA LEU A 12 -19.48 -26.78 -7.57
C LEU A 12 -19.35 -25.62 -6.57
N SER A 13 -18.35 -25.66 -5.69
CA SER A 13 -18.07 -24.54 -4.79
C SER A 13 -17.83 -23.29 -5.65
N PRO A 14 -18.53 -22.17 -5.44
CA PRO A 14 -18.17 -20.95 -6.12
C PRO A 14 -16.77 -20.59 -5.64
N THR A 15 -15.78 -20.59 -6.53
CA THR A 15 -14.43 -20.06 -6.24
C THR A 15 -14.48 -18.60 -5.81
N TRP A 16 -15.62 -17.93 -6.00
CA TRP A 16 -15.93 -16.60 -5.45
C TRP A 16 -16.11 -16.58 -3.92
N LEU A 17 -16.33 -17.71 -3.24
CA LEU A 17 -16.28 -17.78 -1.77
C LEU A 17 -14.85 -17.74 -1.22
N PHE A 18 -13.84 -17.97 -2.07
CA PHE A 18 -12.44 -17.92 -1.66
C PHE A 18 -11.86 -16.50 -1.72
N TRP A 19 -12.57 -15.56 -2.35
CA TRP A 19 -12.10 -14.17 -2.54
C TRP A 19 -12.78 -13.16 -1.60
N GLU A 20 -13.85 -13.56 -0.90
CA GLU A 20 -14.57 -12.67 0.03
C GLU A 20 -13.98 -12.67 1.46
N ILE A 21 -13.03 -13.58 1.75
CA ILE A 21 -12.35 -13.69 3.06
C ILE A 21 -10.93 -13.10 3.04
N GLU A 22 -10.48 -12.53 1.91
CA GLU A 22 -9.23 -11.77 1.79
C GLU A 22 -9.48 -10.26 1.65
N SER A 23 -10.60 -9.75 2.19
CA SER A 23 -10.94 -8.32 2.19
C SER A 23 -10.04 -7.42 3.05
N LEU A 24 -8.90 -7.94 3.52
CA LEU A 24 -7.76 -7.10 3.88
C LEU A 24 -6.81 -7.12 2.70
N GLU A 25 -7.14 -6.36 1.65
CA GLU A 25 -6.12 -5.93 0.70
C GLU A 25 -4.94 -5.43 1.55
N PRO A 26 -3.76 -6.07 1.50
CA PRO A 26 -2.59 -5.53 2.19
C PRO A 26 -2.51 -4.08 1.75
N PHE A 27 -2.45 -3.14 2.68
CA PHE A 27 -2.46 -1.70 2.39
C PHE A 27 -1.42 -1.43 1.29
N HIS A 28 -1.85 -1.43 0.02
CA HIS A 28 -1.03 -1.07 -1.11
C HIS A 28 -0.80 0.39 -0.84
N MET A 29 0.41 0.73 -0.37
CA MET A 29 0.81 2.09 -0.08
C MET A 29 0.40 2.93 -1.29
N SER A 30 -0.70 3.66 -1.13
CA SER A 30 -1.52 4.06 -2.28
C SER A 30 -0.72 5.04 -3.14
N LEU A 31 -0.81 4.91 -4.46
CA LEU A 31 -0.31 5.87 -5.46
C LEU A 31 -0.69 7.34 -5.12
N SER A 32 -1.71 7.52 -4.28
CA SER A 32 -2.18 8.81 -3.76
C SER A 32 -1.16 9.54 -2.88
N LEU A 33 -0.29 8.84 -2.15
CA LEU A 33 0.72 9.48 -1.29
C LEU A 33 1.70 10.34 -2.11
N GLY A 34 2.02 9.91 -3.33
CA GLY A 34 2.87 10.67 -4.25
C GLY A 34 2.27 12.00 -4.73
N LYS A 35 1.02 12.32 -4.40
CA LYS A 35 0.39 13.62 -4.70
C LYS A 35 0.65 14.67 -3.63
N LEU A 36 1.12 14.26 -2.45
CA LEU A 36 1.39 15.16 -1.32
C LEU A 36 2.73 15.88 -1.49
N VAL A 37 2.95 16.56 -2.62
CA VAL A 37 4.25 17.13 -3.01
C VAL A 37 4.84 18.16 -2.04
N ASN A 38 4.02 18.70 -1.14
CA ASN A 38 4.42 19.65 -0.09
C ASN A 38 4.65 18.99 1.28
N LEU A 39 4.61 17.66 1.36
CA LEU A 39 4.79 16.94 2.61
C LEU A 39 6.23 17.10 3.12
N ASP A 40 6.38 17.52 4.38
CA ASP A 40 7.66 17.65 5.07
C ASP A 40 8.07 16.34 5.74
N ARG A 41 7.13 15.66 6.41
CA ARG A 41 7.42 14.43 7.16
C ARG A 41 6.35 13.36 6.90
N LEU A 42 6.80 12.13 6.69
CA LEU A 42 5.95 10.97 6.52
C LEU A 42 6.34 9.89 7.52
N HIS A 43 5.49 9.65 8.51
CA HIS A 43 5.72 8.63 9.53
C HIS A 43 4.68 7.51 9.37
N LEU A 44 5.17 6.33 9.02
CA LEU A 44 4.38 5.12 8.80
C LEU A 44 4.92 3.93 9.60
N SER A 45 5.82 4.17 10.56
CA SER A 45 6.45 3.12 11.37
C SER A 45 5.43 2.24 12.10
N VAL A 46 5.78 0.97 12.27
CA VAL A 46 5.01 -0.02 13.05
C VAL A 46 3.55 -0.14 12.55
N ASN A 47 3.41 -0.35 11.25
CA ASN A 47 2.13 -0.68 10.62
C ASN A 47 2.22 -2.04 9.91
N ASN A 48 1.10 -2.48 9.33
CA ASN A 48 1.05 -3.71 8.55
C ASN A 48 1.20 -3.44 7.04
N ILE A 49 2.03 -2.45 6.67
CA ILE A 49 2.23 -2.08 5.27
C ILE A 49 3.17 -3.10 4.64
N SER A 50 2.68 -3.83 3.65
CA SER A 50 3.43 -4.86 2.94
C SER A 50 3.56 -4.55 1.46
N GLY A 51 4.44 -5.28 0.78
CA GLY A 51 4.72 -5.07 -0.63
C GLY A 51 5.83 -4.06 -0.86
N GLN A 52 5.94 -3.59 -2.11
CA GLN A 52 7.01 -2.69 -2.54
C GLN A 52 6.64 -1.23 -2.32
N LEU A 53 7.65 -0.39 -2.09
CA LEU A 53 7.47 1.07 -2.09
C LEU A 53 7.06 1.57 -3.49
N PRO A 54 5.95 2.31 -3.61
CA PRO A 54 5.46 2.76 -4.91
C PRO A 54 6.33 3.90 -5.47
N GLU A 55 6.61 3.88 -6.78
CA GLU A 55 7.42 4.91 -7.45
C GLU A 55 6.91 6.34 -7.26
N SER A 56 5.60 6.49 -7.06
CA SER A 56 4.96 7.78 -6.79
C SER A 56 5.53 8.54 -5.59
N LEU A 57 6.13 7.84 -4.60
CA LEU A 57 6.81 8.50 -3.47
C LEU A 57 8.02 9.33 -3.92
N GLY A 58 8.59 9.05 -5.10
CA GLY A 58 9.62 9.88 -5.72
C GLY A 58 9.19 11.33 -5.95
N ASN A 59 7.88 11.62 -6.00
CA ASN A 59 7.36 12.97 -6.18
C ASN A 59 7.44 13.83 -4.90
N LEU A 60 7.70 13.23 -3.73
CA LEU A 60 7.78 13.92 -2.43
C LEU A 60 9.10 14.69 -2.26
N ASN A 61 9.37 15.63 -3.17
CA ASN A 61 10.63 16.37 -3.22
C ASN A 61 10.88 17.30 -2.02
N ASN A 62 9.84 17.59 -1.23
CA ASN A 62 9.94 18.41 -0.02
C ASN A 62 10.16 17.61 1.26
N LEU A 63 10.18 16.27 1.18
CA LEU A 63 10.28 15.41 2.35
C LEU A 63 11.65 15.55 3.02
N THR A 64 11.64 15.87 4.31
CA THR A 64 12.83 15.97 5.16
C THR A 64 13.01 14.75 6.06
N GLU A 65 11.91 14.06 6.36
CA GLU A 65 11.88 12.87 7.20
C GLU A 65 10.92 11.80 6.66
N PHE A 66 11.43 10.58 6.49
CA PHE A 66 10.66 9.40 6.13
C PHE A 66 10.89 8.30 7.16
N ARG A 67 9.82 7.83 7.82
CA ARG A 67 9.90 6.67 8.71
C ARG A 67 8.95 5.58 8.26
N ILE A 68 9.48 4.38 8.09
CA ILE A 68 8.72 3.21 7.65
C ILE A 68 9.19 1.90 8.31
N ASP A 69 10.09 1.99 9.28
CA ASP A 69 10.54 0.86 10.09
C ASP A 69 9.38 0.08 10.74
N GLY A 70 9.60 -1.21 11.00
CA GLY A 70 8.58 -2.07 11.62
C GLY A 70 7.38 -2.39 10.70
N ASN A 71 7.55 -2.28 9.38
CA ASN A 71 6.56 -2.73 8.39
C ASN A 71 7.07 -3.99 7.63
N PRO A 72 6.19 -4.92 7.25
CA PRO A 72 6.53 -6.11 6.46
C PRO A 72 6.73 -5.80 4.96
N LEU A 73 7.54 -4.78 4.64
CA LEU A 73 7.85 -4.39 3.26
C LEU A 73 8.66 -5.47 2.56
N THR A 74 8.40 -5.67 1.27
CA THR A 74 9.09 -6.63 0.43
C THR A 74 9.58 -5.97 -0.86
N GLY A 75 10.47 -6.63 -1.59
CA GLY A 75 11.00 -6.12 -2.86
C GLY A 75 12.26 -5.27 -2.74
N LYS A 76 12.54 -4.49 -3.79
CA LYS A 76 13.80 -3.73 -3.93
C LYS A 76 13.63 -2.33 -3.35
N ILE A 77 14.72 -1.80 -2.79
CA ILE A 77 14.84 -0.39 -2.45
C ILE A 77 14.75 0.43 -3.75
N PRO A 78 13.77 1.33 -3.91
CA PRO A 78 13.61 2.09 -5.15
C PRO A 78 14.71 3.13 -5.33
N SER A 79 15.13 3.35 -6.58
CA SER A 79 16.15 4.34 -6.92
C SER A 79 15.70 5.79 -6.66
N PHE A 80 14.39 6.06 -6.63
CA PHE A 80 13.86 7.39 -6.37
C PHE A 80 14.24 7.96 -5.00
N ILE A 81 14.62 7.11 -4.03
CA ILE A 81 15.07 7.56 -2.71
C ILE A 81 16.31 8.46 -2.86
N GLY A 82 17.16 8.20 -3.86
CA GLY A 82 18.31 9.05 -4.19
C GLY A 82 17.94 10.41 -4.80
N ASN A 83 16.69 10.61 -5.22
CA ASN A 83 16.24 11.86 -5.85
C ASN A 83 15.66 12.87 -4.84
N TRP A 84 15.41 12.46 -3.59
CA TRP A 84 14.89 13.37 -2.57
C TRP A 84 15.96 14.37 -2.11
N LYS A 85 15.81 15.62 -2.55
CA LYS A 85 16.83 16.67 -2.32
C LYS A 85 16.89 17.20 -0.89
N LYS A 86 15.80 17.09 -0.14
CA LYS A 86 15.67 17.65 1.22
C LYS A 86 15.73 16.60 2.32
N ILE A 87 15.83 15.32 1.97
CA ILE A 87 15.77 14.24 2.95
C ILE A 87 16.99 14.32 3.87
N SER A 88 16.73 14.29 5.17
CA SER A 88 17.76 14.34 6.22
C SER A 88 17.76 13.08 7.09
N ARG A 89 16.61 12.39 7.14
CA ARG A 89 16.42 11.22 7.99
C ARG A 89 15.52 10.20 7.30
N ILE A 90 16.01 8.97 7.19
CA ILE A 90 15.25 7.79 6.76
C ILE A 90 15.42 6.73 7.84
N ILE A 91 14.32 6.26 8.41
CA ILE A 91 14.29 5.23 9.48
C ILE A 91 13.36 4.10 9.07
#